data_AF-A0A3Q2Y756-F1
#
_entry.id   AF-A0A3Q2Y756-F1
#
_cell.length_a   1.000
_cell.length_b   1.000
_cell.length_c   1.000
_cell.angle_alpha   90.00
_cell.angle_beta   90.00
_cell.angle_gamma   90.00
#
_symmetry.space_group_name_H-M   'P 1'
#
loop_
_entity.id
_entity.type
_entity.pdbx_description
1 polymer ?
#
loop_
_entity_poly.entity_id
_entity_poly.type
_entity_poly.pdbx_seq_one_letter_code
_entity_poly.pdbx_strand_id
1 'polypeptide(L)'
;FPAGYCVITYILGVGDRHLDNLLLTKTGKLFHIDFGYILGRDPKPLPPPMKLSKEMVEGMGGMQSEQYQEFRKQCYTAFLHLRRYSNLILNLFSLMVDANIPDIALEPDKTVKKRHAVLMCVSWQPAALDHWQGIMTHVTDGFRGHGVVSLRDSMAHRYHL
;
A
#
# COMPACT_ATOMS: atom_id res chain seq x y z
N PHE A 1 -5.26 -3.93 12.28
CA PHE A 1 -5.67 -4.49 10.99
C PHE A 1 -5.08 -3.65 9.85
N PRO A 2 -4.84 -4.21 8.66
CA PRO A 2 -3.87 -3.75 7.63
C PRO A 2 -4.07 -2.34 7.05
N ALA A 3 -5.07 -1.58 7.50
CA ALA A 3 -5.47 -0.31 6.91
C ALA A 3 -4.37 0.76 6.91
N GLY A 4 -3.83 1.08 8.09
CA GLY A 4 -2.76 2.09 8.19
C GLY A 4 -1.54 1.74 7.35
N TYR A 5 -1.27 0.46 7.21
CA TYR A 5 -0.16 -0.02 6.42
C TYR A 5 -0.38 0.04 4.91
N CYS A 6 -1.54 -0.39 4.41
CA CYS A 6 -1.89 -0.24 2.99
C CYS A 6 -1.80 1.24 2.57
N VAL A 7 -2.20 2.15 3.47
CA VAL A 7 -2.10 3.60 3.26
C VAL A 7 -0.66 4.09 3.30
N ILE A 8 0.14 3.68 4.30
CA ILE A 8 1.55 4.08 4.39
C ILE A 8 2.34 3.59 3.17
N THR A 9 2.16 2.33 2.78
CA THR A 9 2.88 1.75 1.62
C THR A 9 2.47 2.39 0.31
N TYR A 10 1.20 2.79 0.18
CA TYR A 10 0.71 3.61 -0.93
C TYR A 10 1.38 4.99 -0.97
N ILE A 11 1.38 5.71 0.16
CA ILE A 11 1.99 7.05 0.27
C ILE A 11 3.49 6.98 -0.01
N LEU A 12 4.19 6.06 0.63
CA LEU A 12 5.63 5.84 0.47
C LEU A 12 6.00 5.27 -0.91
N GLY A 13 5.04 4.66 -1.63
CA GLY A 13 5.31 4.01 -2.90
C GLY A 13 6.23 2.80 -2.77
N VAL A 14 6.03 1.99 -1.74
CA VAL A 14 6.85 0.80 -1.53
C VAL A 14 6.56 -0.23 -2.63
N GLY A 15 7.58 -0.57 -3.40
CA GLY A 15 7.56 -1.57 -4.45
C GLY A 15 7.95 -2.96 -3.98
N ASP A 16 7.99 -3.91 -4.92
CA ASP A 16 8.38 -5.32 -4.70
C ASP A 16 7.64 -6.01 -3.56
N ARG A 17 6.35 -5.71 -3.47
CA ARG A 17 5.48 -6.28 -2.44
C ARG A 17 4.87 -7.58 -2.96
N HIS A 18 5.48 -8.69 -2.58
CA HIS A 18 4.94 -10.05 -2.69
C HIS A 18 4.62 -10.62 -1.30
N LEU A 19 3.88 -11.73 -1.27
CA LEU A 19 3.38 -12.34 -0.03
C LEU A 19 4.50 -12.71 0.96
N ASP A 20 5.71 -13.01 0.47
CA ASP A 20 6.83 -13.42 1.33
C ASP A 20 7.38 -12.25 2.16
N ASN A 21 7.17 -11.03 1.69
CA ASN A 21 7.60 -9.85 2.43
C ASN A 21 6.51 -9.36 3.42
N LEU A 22 5.38 -10.06 3.53
CA LEU A 22 4.26 -9.78 4.46
C LEU A 22 4.28 -10.79 5.62
N LEU A 23 4.56 -10.34 6.83
CA LEU A 23 4.50 -11.19 8.01
C LEU A 23 3.17 -10.99 8.76
N LEU A 24 2.59 -12.10 9.23
CA LEU A 24 1.40 -12.13 10.07
C LEU A 24 1.75 -12.66 11.46
N THR A 25 1.53 -11.86 12.50
CA THR A 25 1.68 -12.32 13.89
C THR A 25 0.55 -13.28 14.27
N LYS A 26 0.77 -14.10 15.31
CA LYS A 26 -0.27 -14.92 15.94
C LYS A 26 -1.48 -14.12 16.45
N THR A 27 -1.31 -12.81 16.66
CA THR A 27 -2.38 -11.88 17.05
C THR A 27 -3.12 -11.24 15.87
N GLY A 28 -2.82 -11.65 14.63
CA GLY A 28 -3.46 -11.12 13.42
C GLY A 28 -2.90 -9.77 12.93
N LYS A 29 -1.82 -9.25 13.53
CA LYS A 29 -1.12 -8.04 13.03
C LYS A 29 -0.25 -8.37 11.83
N LEU A 30 -0.34 -7.55 10.78
CA LEU A 30 0.36 -7.73 9.52
C LEU A 30 1.41 -6.61 9.34
N PHE A 31 2.65 -6.95 8.94
CA PHE A 31 3.75 -5.99 8.80
C PHE A 31 4.74 -6.36 7.67
N HIS A 32 5.43 -5.36 7.11
CA HIS A 32 6.43 -5.51 6.05
C HIS A 32 7.81 -5.60 6.68
N ILE A 33 8.66 -6.44 6.10
CA ILE A 33 10.05 -6.60 6.52
C ILE A 33 11.07 -6.08 5.49
N ASP A 34 10.60 -5.63 4.31
CA ASP A 34 11.48 -5.22 3.22
C ASP A 34 11.05 -3.87 2.61
N PHE A 35 12.01 -2.96 2.53
CA PHE A 35 11.89 -1.61 1.96
C PHE A 35 12.98 -1.34 0.91
N GLY A 36 13.55 -2.37 0.29
CA GLY A 36 14.56 -2.22 -0.78
C GLY A 36 14.04 -1.46 -2.00
N TYR A 37 12.73 -1.50 -2.25
CA TYR A 37 12.07 -0.69 -3.27
C TYR A 37 11.11 0.30 -2.62
N ILE A 38 11.48 1.57 -2.59
CA ILE A 38 10.63 2.64 -2.07
C ILE A 38 10.39 3.71 -3.14
N LEU A 39 9.51 4.66 -2.81
CA LEU A 39 9.35 5.89 -3.55
C LEU A 39 8.78 5.75 -4.97
N GLY A 40 8.26 4.57 -5.33
CA GLY A 40 7.63 4.27 -6.61
C GLY A 40 8.50 3.47 -7.56
N ARG A 41 9.70 3.08 -7.12
CA ARG A 41 10.45 2.01 -7.75
C ARG A 41 9.74 0.70 -7.47
N ASP A 42 9.63 -0.15 -8.49
CA ASP A 42 9.12 -1.50 -8.39
C ASP A 42 9.80 -2.30 -9.51
N PRO A 43 10.29 -3.52 -9.26
CA PRO A 43 10.84 -4.38 -10.31
C PRO A 43 9.77 -4.78 -11.33
N LYS A 44 8.48 -4.68 -10.98
CA LYS A 44 7.37 -4.98 -11.88
C LYS A 44 7.00 -3.75 -12.73
N PRO A 45 6.73 -3.91 -14.03
CA PRO A 45 6.46 -2.79 -14.94
C PRO A 45 5.13 -2.07 -14.66
N LEU A 46 4.13 -2.76 -14.08
CA LEU A 46 2.81 -2.21 -13.78
C LEU A 46 2.37 -2.62 -12.37
N PRO A 47 2.95 -2.03 -11.31
CA PRO A 47 2.56 -2.36 -9.96
C PRO A 47 1.15 -1.82 -9.66
N PRO A 48 0.32 -2.56 -8.91
CA PRO A 48 -0.96 -2.03 -8.46
C PRO A 48 -0.72 -0.80 -7.57
N PRO A 49 -1.62 0.20 -7.62
CA PRO A 49 -1.42 1.47 -6.93
C PRO A 49 -1.32 1.28 -5.42
N MET A 50 -2.15 0.41 -4.84
CA MET A 50 -2.07 0.01 -3.43
C MET A 50 -1.85 -1.49 -3.32
N LYS A 51 -1.04 -1.89 -2.35
CA LYS A 51 -0.69 -3.29 -2.10
C LYS A 51 -1.71 -3.91 -1.16
N LEU A 52 -2.69 -4.58 -1.76
CA LEU A 52 -3.72 -5.38 -1.09
C LEU A 52 -3.87 -6.64 -1.94
N SER A 53 -3.76 -7.82 -1.34
CA SER A 53 -3.92 -9.08 -2.05
C SER A 53 -5.36 -9.58 -1.98
N LYS A 54 -5.76 -10.43 -2.93
CA LYS A 54 -7.10 -11.03 -2.96
C LYS A 54 -7.39 -11.80 -1.67
N GLU A 55 -6.39 -12.50 -1.18
CA GLU A 55 -6.51 -13.37 -0.04
C GLU A 55 -6.55 -12.60 1.29
N MET A 56 -5.94 -11.40 1.35
CA MET A 56 -6.18 -10.47 2.46
C MET A 56 -7.66 -10.05 2.52
N VAL A 57 -8.28 -9.84 1.35
CA VAL A 57 -9.71 -9.49 1.25
C VAL A 57 -10.60 -10.68 1.60
N GLU A 58 -10.26 -11.89 1.12
CA GLU A 58 -10.95 -13.12 1.51
C GLU A 58 -10.83 -13.38 3.02
N GLY A 59 -9.67 -13.12 3.63
CA GLY A 59 -9.46 -13.19 5.07
C GLY A 59 -10.29 -12.18 5.88
N MET A 60 -10.79 -11.11 5.24
CA MET A 60 -11.77 -10.19 5.82
C MET A 60 -13.23 -10.66 5.60
N GLY A 61 -13.47 -11.79 4.95
CA GLY A 61 -14.82 -12.25 4.60
C GLY A 61 -15.27 -11.83 3.19
N GLY A 62 -14.37 -11.31 2.36
CA GLY A 62 -14.63 -10.93 0.98
C GLY A 62 -15.14 -9.50 0.81
N MET A 63 -15.26 -9.05 -0.44
CA MET A 63 -15.59 -7.66 -0.79
C MET A 63 -16.98 -7.19 -0.35
N GLN A 64 -17.89 -8.12 -0.08
CA GLN A 64 -19.27 -7.86 0.37
C GLN A 64 -19.39 -7.84 1.90
N SER A 65 -18.33 -8.20 2.63
CA SER A 65 -18.36 -8.29 4.10
C SER A 65 -18.37 -6.92 4.77
N GLU A 66 -18.99 -6.84 5.95
CA GLU A 66 -18.96 -5.65 6.81
C GLU A 66 -17.52 -5.31 7.23
N GLN A 67 -16.70 -6.33 7.50
CA GLN A 67 -15.31 -6.17 7.89
C GLN A 67 -14.46 -5.53 6.78
N TYR A 68 -14.70 -5.88 5.52
CA TYR A 68 -14.05 -5.21 4.39
C TYR A 68 -14.50 -3.75 4.25
N GLN A 69 -15.79 -3.44 4.46
CA GLN A 69 -16.26 -2.06 4.43
C GLN A 69 -15.66 -1.22 5.56
N GLU A 70 -15.56 -1.78 6.76
CA GLU A 70 -14.90 -1.13 7.90
C GLU A 70 -13.40 -0.94 7.63
N PHE A 71 -12.71 -1.94 7.03
CA PHE A 71 -11.33 -1.78 6.57
C PHE A 71 -11.18 -0.61 5.59
N ARG A 72 -12.06 -0.49 4.58
CA ARG A 72 -12.03 0.63 3.62
C ARG A 72 -12.17 1.98 4.31
N LYS A 73 -13.09 2.08 5.27
CA LYS A 73 -13.32 3.28 6.08
C LYS A 73 -12.08 3.63 6.90
N GLN A 74 -11.47 2.65 7.57
CA GLN A 74 -10.23 2.83 8.33
C GLN A 74 -9.07 3.30 7.44
N CYS A 75 -8.93 2.76 6.23
CA CYS A 75 -7.91 3.22 5.29
C CYS A 75 -8.13 4.69 4.90
N TYR A 76 -9.37 5.06 4.59
CA TYR A 76 -9.70 6.44 4.24
C TYR A 76 -9.41 7.40 5.41
N THR A 77 -9.82 7.06 6.63
CA THR A 77 -9.53 7.84 7.83
C THR A 77 -8.02 7.98 8.05
N ALA A 78 -7.25 6.88 7.93
CA ALA A 78 -5.79 6.91 8.05
C ALA A 78 -5.14 7.79 6.97
N PHE A 79 -5.63 7.72 5.72
CA PHE A 79 -5.16 8.56 4.63
C PHE A 79 -5.38 10.04 4.93
N LEU A 80 -6.58 10.43 5.39
CA LEU A 80 -6.86 11.81 5.79
C LEU A 80 -5.95 12.29 6.92
N HIS A 81 -5.68 11.45 7.92
CA HIS A 81 -4.78 11.81 9.02
C HIS A 81 -3.35 12.02 8.54
N LEU A 82 -2.80 11.10 7.76
CA LEU A 82 -1.43 11.20 7.25
C LEU A 82 -1.23 12.43 6.36
N ARG A 83 -2.26 12.83 5.62
CA ARG A 83 -2.23 14.06 4.82
C ARG A 83 -2.10 15.34 5.63
N ARG A 84 -2.56 15.37 6.90
CA ARG A 84 -2.33 16.52 7.79
C ARG A 84 -0.85 16.69 8.14
N TYR A 85 -0.07 15.61 8.01
CA TYR A 85 1.38 15.59 8.24
C TYR A 85 2.17 15.56 6.92
N SER A 86 1.56 15.92 5.79
CA SER A 86 2.20 15.88 4.47
C SER A 86 3.52 16.65 4.41
N ASN A 87 3.57 17.83 5.03
CA ASN A 87 4.79 18.65 5.07
C ASN A 87 5.96 17.92 5.73
N LEU A 88 5.72 17.23 6.86
CA LEU A 88 6.75 16.43 7.53
C LEU A 88 7.21 15.28 6.64
N ILE A 89 6.27 14.54 6.05
CA ILE A 89 6.56 13.41 5.17
C ILE A 89 7.36 13.86 3.94
N LEU A 90 6.99 14.98 3.33
CA LEU A 90 7.67 15.56 2.17
C LEU A 90 9.07 16.05 2.52
N ASN A 91 9.24 16.70 3.67
CA ASN A 91 10.57 17.11 4.14
C ASN A 91 11.48 15.91 4.38
N LEU A 92 10.97 14.83 4.97
CA LEU A 92 11.71 13.58 5.12
C LEU A 92 12.13 12.98 3.77
N PHE A 93 11.25 13.03 2.76
CA PHE A 93 11.60 12.59 1.41
C PHE A 93 12.69 13.45 0.77
N SER A 94 12.63 14.78 0.93
CA SER A 94 13.70 15.67 0.45
C SER A 94 15.04 15.34 1.10
N LEU A 95 15.06 15.04 2.40
CA LEU A 95 16.29 14.62 3.09
C LEU A 95 16.80 13.25 2.61
N MET A 96 15.90 12.31 2.28
CA MET A 96 16.30 10.98 1.78
C MET A 96 16.81 11.01 0.34
N VAL A 97 16.43 12.01 -0.46
CA VAL A 97 17.01 12.25 -1.79
C VAL A 97 18.50 12.55 -1.67
N ASP A 98 18.88 13.38 -0.70
CA ASP A 98 20.27 13.80 -0.49
C ASP A 98 21.10 12.75 0.27
N ALA A 99 20.47 11.72 0.84
CA ALA A 99 21.11 10.66 1.60
C ALA A 99 21.90 9.64 0.74
N ASN A 100 21.98 9.86 -0.57
CA ASN A 100 22.71 9.02 -1.54
C ASN A 100 22.31 7.54 -1.51
N ILE A 101 21.04 7.26 -1.18
CA ILE A 101 20.47 5.91 -1.25
C ILE A 101 20.44 5.53 -2.74
N PRO A 102 21.11 4.43 -3.16
CA PRO A 102 21.31 4.09 -4.57
C PRO A 102 20.02 4.09 -5.39
N ASP A 103 18.92 3.61 -4.80
CA ASP A 103 17.62 3.49 -5.45
C ASP A 103 16.85 4.82 -5.58
N ILE A 104 17.18 5.82 -4.76
CA ILE A 104 16.55 7.15 -4.75
C ILE A 104 17.30 8.11 -5.69
N ALA A 105 18.63 7.99 -5.74
CA ALA A 105 19.52 8.87 -6.50
C ALA A 105 19.28 8.85 -8.03
N LEU A 106 18.61 7.81 -8.55
CA LEU A 106 18.33 7.66 -9.98
C LEU A 106 17.35 8.71 -10.53
N GLU A 107 16.26 9.02 -9.81
CA GLU A 107 15.25 10.01 -10.25
C GLU A 107 14.55 10.73 -9.07
N PRO A 108 15.29 11.53 -8.29
CA PRO A 108 14.79 12.13 -7.05
C PRO A 108 13.64 13.14 -7.27
N ASP A 109 13.76 14.01 -8.28
CA ASP A 109 12.76 15.08 -8.51
C ASP A 109 11.39 14.53 -8.95
N LYS A 110 11.38 13.53 -9.83
CA LYS A 110 10.13 12.90 -10.30
C LYS A 110 9.45 12.15 -9.16
N THR A 111 10.25 11.52 -8.32
CA THR A 111 9.82 10.77 -7.17
C THR A 111 9.10 11.67 -6.16
N VAL A 112 9.74 12.74 -5.70
CA VAL A 112 9.14 13.68 -4.73
C VAL A 112 7.90 14.34 -5.31
N LYS A 113 7.91 14.73 -6.60
CA LYS A 113 6.73 15.28 -7.29
C LYS A 113 5.55 14.30 -7.31
N LYS A 114 5.79 13.02 -7.58
CA LYS A 114 4.74 11.98 -7.57
C LYS A 114 4.14 11.79 -6.17
N ARG A 115 4.97 11.79 -5.11
CA ARG A 115 4.49 11.70 -3.72
C ARG A 115 3.76 12.97 -3.27
N HIS A 116 4.26 14.12 -3.69
CA HIS A 116 3.60 15.41 -3.49
C HIS A 116 2.21 15.41 -4.13
N ALA A 117 2.07 14.92 -5.37
CA ALA A 117 0.76 14.78 -6.00
C ALA A 117 -0.17 13.86 -5.19
N VAL A 118 0.29 12.71 -4.70
CA VAL A 118 -0.54 11.82 -3.87
C VAL A 118 -1.02 12.49 -2.58
N LEU A 119 -0.17 13.30 -1.93
CA LEU A 119 -0.49 13.95 -0.65
C LEU A 119 -1.28 15.26 -0.81
N MET A 120 -1.05 15.99 -1.91
CA MET A 120 -1.47 17.39 -2.10
C MET A 120 -2.48 17.60 -3.23
N CYS A 121 -2.65 16.66 -4.18
CA CYS A 121 -3.55 16.81 -5.35
C CYS A 121 -5.05 16.89 -4.98
N VAL A 122 -5.39 16.79 -3.70
CA VAL A 122 -6.78 16.68 -3.25
C VAL A 122 -7.09 17.66 -2.12
N SER A 123 -6.79 18.94 -2.31
CA SER A 123 -7.05 20.02 -1.34
C SER A 123 -8.49 20.03 -0.79
N TRP A 124 -9.44 19.45 -1.53
CA TRP A 124 -10.83 19.24 -1.11
C TRP A 124 -11.11 17.79 -0.66
N GLN A 125 -11.76 17.63 0.51
CA GLN A 125 -12.12 16.32 1.08
C GLN A 125 -12.96 15.43 0.15
N PRO A 126 -13.97 15.93 -0.59
CA PRO A 126 -14.74 15.10 -1.52
C PRO A 126 -13.87 14.47 -2.61
N ALA A 127 -12.97 15.25 -3.20
CA ALA A 127 -12.06 14.74 -4.22
C ALA A 127 -11.07 13.71 -3.64
N ALA A 128 -10.71 13.82 -2.35
CA ALA A 128 -9.87 12.83 -1.66
C ALA A 128 -10.58 11.46 -1.55
N LEU A 129 -11.88 11.49 -1.29
CA LEU A 129 -12.72 10.31 -1.24
C LEU A 129 -12.84 9.67 -2.62
N ASP A 130 -13.11 10.45 -3.67
CA ASP A 130 -13.22 9.95 -5.04
C ASP A 130 -11.91 9.31 -5.51
N HIS A 131 -10.78 9.96 -5.25
CA HIS A 131 -9.44 9.43 -5.53
C HIS A 131 -9.19 8.10 -4.79
N TRP A 132 -9.49 8.06 -3.49
CA TRP A 132 -9.33 6.85 -2.69
C TRP A 132 -10.25 5.71 -3.18
N GLN A 133 -11.50 6.01 -3.52
CA GLN A 133 -12.42 5.04 -4.09
C GLN A 133 -11.91 4.49 -5.42
N GLY A 134 -11.40 5.35 -6.31
CA GLY A 134 -10.81 4.94 -7.59
C GLY A 134 -9.64 3.97 -7.42
N ILE A 135 -8.76 4.21 -6.43
CA ILE A 135 -7.67 3.28 -6.08
C ILE A 135 -8.21 1.93 -5.63
N MET A 136 -9.18 1.94 -4.70
CA MET A 136 -9.74 0.70 -4.17
C MET A 136 -10.42 -0.12 -5.28
N THR A 137 -11.15 0.54 -6.18
CA THR A 137 -11.78 -0.10 -7.34
C THR A 137 -10.73 -0.74 -8.25
N HIS A 138 -9.70 0.02 -8.64
CA HIS A 138 -8.63 -0.48 -9.51
C HIS A 138 -7.89 -1.69 -8.91
N VAL A 139 -7.64 -1.66 -7.61
CA VAL A 139 -7.03 -2.80 -6.88
C VAL A 139 -7.94 -4.03 -6.92
N THR A 140 -9.24 -3.84 -6.67
CA THR A 140 -10.19 -4.95 -6.63
C THR A 140 -10.50 -5.54 -8.01
N ASP A 141 -10.47 -4.73 -9.07
CA ASP A 141 -10.63 -5.20 -10.44
C ASP A 141 -9.46 -6.09 -10.87
N GLY A 142 -8.25 -5.79 -10.38
CA GLY A 142 -7.07 -6.63 -10.55
C GLY A 142 -7.22 -8.05 -10.00
N PHE A 143 -8.13 -8.30 -9.06
CA PHE A 143 -8.39 -9.65 -8.53
C PHE A 143 -9.24 -10.51 -9.46
N ARG A 144 -9.98 -9.92 -10.40
CA ARG A 144 -10.90 -10.65 -11.29
C ARG A 144 -10.19 -11.40 -12.42
N GLY A 145 -8.90 -11.12 -12.67
CA GLY A 145 -8.12 -11.70 -13.77
C GLY A 145 -7.19 -12.87 -13.40
N HIS A 146 -7.00 -13.18 -12.11
CA HIS A 146 -6.02 -14.20 -11.70
C HIS A 146 -6.69 -15.44 -11.08
N GLY A 147 -6.48 -16.58 -11.76
CA GLY A 147 -6.82 -17.93 -11.29
C GLY A 147 -6.05 -18.32 -10.02
N VAL A 148 -6.66 -19.21 -9.25
CA VAL A 148 -6.48 -19.39 -7.80
C VAL A 148 -5.18 -20.09 -7.42
N VAL A 149 -4.45 -19.53 -6.44
CA VAL A 149 -3.74 -20.30 -5.42
C VAL A 149 -4.12 -19.70 -4.06
N SER A 150 -4.76 -20.48 -3.22
CA SER A 150 -5.25 -20.06 -1.90
C SER A 150 -4.09 -19.73 -0.96
N LEU A 151 -4.18 -18.62 -0.20
CA LEU A 151 -3.25 -18.31 0.91
C LEU A 151 -3.15 -19.47 1.91
N ARG A 152 -4.23 -20.25 2.05
CA ARG A 152 -4.28 -21.40 2.96
C ARG A 152 -3.34 -22.51 2.48
N ASP A 153 -3.24 -22.73 1.18
CA ASP A 153 -2.33 -23.71 0.58
C ASP A 153 -0.89 -23.19 0.59
N SER A 154 -0.68 -21.89 0.33
CA SER A 154 0.65 -21.28 0.35
C SER A 154 1.24 -21.15 1.76
N MET A 155 0.40 -21.01 2.80
CA MET A 155 0.83 -20.99 4.21
C MET A 155 0.88 -22.39 4.83
N ALA A 156 0.00 -23.33 4.45
CA ALA A 156 0.06 -24.72 4.94
C ALA A 156 1.35 -25.44 4.52
N HIS A 157 1.89 -25.10 3.35
CA HIS A 157 3.17 -25.66 2.90
C HIS A 157 4.40 -25.11 3.66
N ARG A 158 4.28 -24.01 4.40
CA ARG A 158 5.42 -23.30 5.01
C ARG A 158 5.62 -23.51 6.50
N TYR A 159 4.70 -24.19 7.19
CA TYR A 159 4.78 -24.40 8.64
C TYR A 159 4.76 -25.89 9.05
N HIS A 160 5.25 -26.80 8.20
CA HIS A 160 5.70 -28.10 8.68
C HIS A 160 7.10 -27.96 9.29
N LEU A 161 7.11 -27.60 10.58
CA LEU A 161 8.12 -27.97 11.57
C LEU A 161 7.37 -28.38 12.85
#